data_AF-A0A1G9K5T2-F1
#
_entry.id   AF-A0A1G9K5T2-F1
#
_cell.length_a   1.000
_cell.length_b   1.000
_cell.length_c   1.000
_cell.angle_alpha   90.00
_cell.angle_beta   90.00
_cell.angle_gamma   90.00
#
_symmetry.space_group_name_H-M   'P 1'
#
loop_
_entity.id
_entity.type
_entity.pdbx_description
1 polymer ?
#
loop_
_entity_poly.entity_id
_entity_poly.type
_entity_poly.pdbx_seq_one_letter_code
_entity_poly.pdbx_strand_id
1 'polypeptide(L)'
;MSHVQLTDVQTLRERARQHVENGAVTEGYTADRETVLRLLNEALATELVCNLRYRRHYHMASGLKASVAADEFLEHAEQELEHADRLAERIVQLGGAPDFNPEGLTRRSHAQYVEGANLREMIVENLVAERIAIDSYREIIQYLGEHDPTTRRIFEDILAQEEEHADDMASLLDGLG
;
A
#
# COMPACT_ATOMS: atom_id res chain seq x y z
N MET A 1 -6.80 -18.08 -30.57
CA MET A 1 -6.22 -16.74 -30.31
C MET A 1 -7.34 -15.73 -30.53
N SER A 2 -7.79 -15.08 -29.46
CA SER A 2 -8.75 -13.97 -29.56
C SER A 2 -8.00 -12.77 -30.14
N HIS A 3 -8.41 -12.29 -31.31
CA HIS A 3 -7.93 -11.01 -31.82
C HIS A 3 -8.63 -9.91 -31.02
N VAL A 4 -7.91 -9.28 -30.10
CA VAL A 4 -8.40 -8.07 -29.43
C VAL A 4 -8.48 -6.97 -30.49
N GLN A 5 -9.70 -6.58 -30.84
CA GLN A 5 -9.95 -5.52 -31.81
C GLN A 5 -9.91 -4.17 -31.10
N LEU A 6 -9.02 -3.28 -31.55
CA LEU A 6 -8.91 -1.93 -30.99
C LEU A 6 -10.09 -1.06 -31.44
N THR A 7 -10.62 -0.26 -30.51
CA THR A 7 -11.59 0.80 -30.81
C THR A 7 -10.96 1.81 -31.78
N ASP A 8 -11.71 2.26 -32.78
CA ASP A 8 -11.20 3.23 -33.75
C ASP A 8 -10.97 4.62 -33.13
N VAL A 9 -10.07 5.39 -33.74
CA VAL A 9 -9.62 6.68 -33.23
C VAL A 9 -10.75 7.73 -33.18
N GLN A 10 -11.72 7.67 -34.10
CA GLN A 10 -12.83 8.62 -34.11
C GLN A 10 -13.74 8.37 -32.90
N THR A 11 -14.12 7.12 -32.66
CA THR A 11 -14.90 6.73 -31.49
C THR A 11 -14.19 7.11 -30.19
N LEU A 12 -12.87 6.89 -30.08
CA LEU A 12 -12.10 7.31 -28.89
C LEU A 12 -12.15 8.83 -28.66
N ARG A 13 -12.03 9.63 -29.72
CA ARG A 13 -12.11 11.10 -29.63
C ARG A 13 -13.51 11.58 -29.26
N GLU A 14 -14.56 10.92 -29.75
CA GLU A 14 -15.94 11.24 -29.41
C GLU A 14 -16.22 10.93 -27.93
N ARG A 15 -15.84 9.73 -27.46
CA ARG A 15 -15.96 9.34 -26.04
C ARG A 15 -15.16 10.24 -25.12
N ALA A 16 -13.94 10.63 -25.50
CA ALA A 16 -13.11 11.53 -24.69
C ALA A 16 -13.71 12.95 -24.51
N ARG A 17 -14.67 13.35 -25.35
CA ARG A 17 -15.42 14.61 -25.20
C ARG A 17 -16.65 14.46 -24.33
N GLN A 18 -17.09 13.23 -24.07
CA GLN A 18 -18.19 12.95 -23.16
C GLN A 18 -17.63 12.90 -21.74
N HIS A 19 -18.38 13.43 -20.79
CA HIS A 19 -18.07 13.37 -19.37
C HIS A 19 -16.66 13.89 -18.98
N VAL A 20 -16.22 14.98 -19.62
CA VAL A 20 -14.89 15.60 -19.37
C VAL A 20 -14.70 15.98 -17.89
N GLU A 21 -15.79 16.28 -17.19
CA GLU A 21 -15.82 16.54 -15.76
C GLU A 21 -15.33 15.36 -14.88
N ASN A 22 -15.29 14.13 -15.42
CA ASN A 22 -14.76 12.96 -14.73
C ASN A 22 -13.22 12.88 -14.74
N GLY A 23 -12.54 13.87 -15.33
CA GLY A 23 -11.09 13.98 -15.31
C GLY A 23 -10.40 12.83 -16.04
N ALA A 24 -9.44 12.17 -15.38
CA ALA A 24 -8.64 11.09 -15.98
C ALA A 24 -9.40 9.76 -16.15
N VAL A 25 -10.59 9.63 -15.56
CA VAL A 25 -11.41 8.42 -15.67
C VAL A 25 -12.22 8.45 -16.96
N THR A 26 -11.90 7.54 -17.87
CA THR A 26 -12.59 7.41 -19.17
C THR A 26 -13.66 6.32 -19.13
N GLU A 27 -14.57 6.31 -20.11
CA GLU A 27 -15.54 5.20 -20.29
C GLU A 27 -14.89 3.83 -20.48
N GLY A 28 -13.59 3.78 -20.82
CA GLY A 28 -12.83 2.54 -20.95
C GLY A 28 -12.36 1.96 -19.63
N TYR A 29 -12.56 2.64 -18.49
CA TYR A 29 -12.25 2.11 -17.17
C TYR A 29 -13.30 1.06 -16.79
N THR A 30 -12.88 -0.20 -16.66
CA THR A 30 -13.81 -1.34 -16.52
C THR A 30 -13.88 -1.94 -15.12
N ALA A 31 -13.00 -1.54 -14.20
CA ALA A 31 -13.08 -1.97 -12.81
C ALA A 31 -14.25 -1.27 -12.09
N ASP A 32 -14.78 -1.91 -11.04
CA ASP A 32 -15.69 -1.24 -10.12
C ASP A 32 -14.93 -0.19 -9.32
N ARG A 33 -15.04 1.07 -9.77
CA ARG A 33 -14.33 2.22 -9.21
C ARG A 33 -14.64 2.44 -7.74
N GLU A 34 -15.86 2.20 -7.27
CA GLU A 34 -16.21 2.39 -5.86
C GLU A 34 -15.44 1.40 -4.98
N THR A 35 -15.40 0.13 -5.40
CA THR A 35 -14.61 -0.89 -4.73
C THR A 35 -13.11 -0.59 -4.79
N VAL A 36 -12.57 -0.15 -5.93
CA VAL A 36 -11.15 0.21 -6.05
C VAL A 36 -10.79 1.37 -5.12
N LEU A 37 -11.62 2.42 -5.06
CA LEU A 37 -11.40 3.55 -4.15
C LEU A 37 -11.45 3.15 -2.67
N ARG A 38 -12.32 2.21 -2.31
CA ARG A 38 -12.38 1.64 -0.96
C ARG A 38 -11.08 0.88 -0.64
N LEU A 39 -10.66 -0.04 -1.50
CA LEU A 39 -9.44 -0.84 -1.31
C LEU A 39 -8.19 0.04 -1.21
N LEU A 40 -8.08 1.08 -2.05
CA LEU A 40 -7.00 2.05 -1.97
C LEU A 40 -6.98 2.80 -0.63
N ASN A 41 -8.14 3.18 -0.08
CA ASN A 41 -8.21 3.87 1.22
C ASN A 41 -7.92 2.94 2.41
N GLU A 42 -8.24 1.65 2.29
CA GLU A 42 -7.87 0.63 3.29
C GLU A 42 -6.35 0.38 3.26
N ALA A 43 -5.75 0.28 2.06
CA ALA A 43 -4.31 0.19 1.90
C ALA A 43 -3.61 1.44 2.44
N LEU A 44 -4.06 2.65 2.07
CA LEU A 44 -3.55 3.92 2.60
C LEU A 44 -3.57 3.95 4.13
N ALA A 45 -4.68 3.51 4.74
CA ALA A 45 -4.77 3.43 6.19
C ALA A 45 -3.75 2.45 6.79
N THR A 46 -3.50 1.34 6.10
CA THR A 46 -2.51 0.32 6.49
C THR A 46 -1.10 0.90 6.47
N GLU A 47 -0.69 1.55 5.37
CA GLU A 47 0.62 2.18 5.25
C GLU A 47 0.86 3.26 6.31
N LEU A 48 -0.15 4.09 6.58
CA LEU A 48 -0.05 5.11 7.63
C LEU A 48 0.11 4.49 9.03
N VAL A 49 -0.56 3.36 9.31
CA VAL A 49 -0.38 2.65 10.58
C VAL A 49 1.01 2.02 10.67
N CYS A 50 1.49 1.41 9.58
CA CYS A 50 2.84 0.82 9.50
C CYS A 50 3.92 1.89 9.68
N ASN A 51 3.85 3.02 8.96
CA ASN A 51 4.72 4.18 9.13
C ASN A 51 4.82 4.62 10.60
N LEU A 52 3.67 4.85 11.24
CA LEU A 52 3.63 5.32 12.63
C LEU A 52 4.20 4.27 13.60
N ARG A 53 4.00 2.98 13.32
CA ARG A 53 4.53 1.87 14.13
C ARG A 53 6.05 1.78 13.99
N TYR A 54 6.57 1.80 12.77
CA TYR A 54 7.99 1.83 12.49
C TYR A 54 8.69 3.04 13.12
N ARG A 55 8.13 4.25 12.98
CA ARG A 55 8.66 5.46 13.65
C ARG A 55 8.74 5.28 15.16
N ARG A 56 7.72 4.70 15.79
CA ARG A 56 7.75 4.40 17.22
C ARG A 56 8.84 3.38 17.54
N HIS A 57 8.93 2.28 16.79
CA HIS A 57 9.92 1.23 17.01
C HIS A 57 11.35 1.76 16.84
N TYR A 58 11.61 2.59 15.83
CA TYR A 58 12.88 3.30 15.66
C TYR A 58 13.29 4.06 16.93
N HIS A 59 12.40 4.89 17.46
CA HIS A 59 12.70 5.69 18.65
C HIS A 59 12.85 4.88 19.94
N MET A 60 12.20 3.72 20.01
CA MET A 60 12.18 2.85 21.20
C MET A 60 13.22 1.73 21.15
N ALA A 61 13.84 1.50 19.99
CA ALA A 61 14.90 0.50 19.80
C ALA A 61 16.08 0.81 20.74
N SER A 62 16.36 -0.12 21.64
CA SER A 62 17.42 0.01 22.64
C SER A 62 18.07 -1.32 22.97
N GLY A 63 19.33 -1.28 23.41
CA GLY A 63 20.16 -2.46 23.67
C GLY A 63 21.40 -2.55 22.78
N LEU A 64 22.27 -3.53 23.05
CA LEU A 64 23.58 -3.68 22.39
C LEU A 64 23.52 -3.88 20.87
N LYS A 65 22.46 -4.52 20.37
CA LYS A 65 22.24 -4.81 18.94
C LYS A 65 21.22 -3.87 18.28
N ALA A 66 20.78 -2.81 18.96
CA ALA A 66 19.62 -2.04 18.53
C ALA A 66 19.88 -1.07 17.38
N SER A 67 21.13 -0.67 17.12
CA SER A 67 21.41 0.34 16.09
C SER A 67 21.02 -0.13 14.69
N VAL A 68 21.34 -1.38 14.33
CA VAL A 68 20.99 -1.94 13.01
C VAL A 68 19.48 -1.99 12.85
N ALA A 69 18.76 -2.56 13.81
CA ALA A 69 17.30 -2.62 13.75
C ALA A 69 16.65 -1.23 13.75
N ALA A 70 17.23 -0.25 14.44
CA ALA A 70 16.74 1.13 14.42
C ALA A 70 16.89 1.76 13.03
N ASP A 71 18.04 1.56 12.37
CA ASP A 71 18.28 2.06 11.02
C ASP A 71 17.27 1.46 10.02
N GLU A 72 17.06 0.14 10.06
CA GLU A 72 16.04 -0.55 9.24
C GLU A 72 14.63 -0.04 9.54
N PHE A 73 14.27 0.14 10.83
CA PHE A 73 12.95 0.67 11.18
C PHE A 73 12.72 2.08 10.67
N LEU A 74 13.76 2.91 10.59
CA LEU A 74 13.63 4.27 10.08
C LEU A 74 13.45 4.26 8.56
N GLU A 75 14.24 3.44 7.85
CA GLU A 75 14.15 3.26 6.40
C GLU A 75 12.76 2.78 5.99
N HIS A 76 12.27 1.70 6.60
CA HIS A 76 10.93 1.20 6.31
C HIS A 76 9.86 2.25 6.61
N ALA A 77 9.96 2.99 7.73
CA ALA A 77 9.02 4.06 8.01
C ALA A 77 8.96 5.11 6.88
N GLU A 78 10.08 5.43 6.24
CA GLU A 78 10.12 6.38 5.13
C GLU A 78 9.49 5.78 3.88
N GLN A 79 9.77 4.51 3.57
CA GLN A 79 9.14 3.78 2.47
C GLN A 79 7.61 3.65 2.63
N GLU A 80 7.11 3.34 3.84
CA GLU A 80 5.66 3.28 4.10
C GLU A 80 4.96 4.62 3.84
N LEU A 81 5.64 5.74 4.12
CA LEU A 81 5.09 7.06 3.82
C LEU A 81 5.06 7.31 2.31
N GLU A 82 6.08 6.87 1.58
CA GLU A 82 6.09 6.92 0.12
C GLU A 82 4.99 6.03 -0.49
N HIS A 83 4.72 4.86 0.08
CA HIS A 83 3.60 3.99 -0.29
C HIS A 83 2.27 4.71 -0.10
N ALA A 84 2.05 5.31 1.08
CA ALA A 84 0.87 6.09 1.40
C ALA A 84 0.63 7.23 0.39
N ASP A 85 1.68 7.99 0.04
CA ASP A 85 1.58 9.10 -0.92
C ASP A 85 1.20 8.61 -2.34
N ARG A 86 1.78 7.50 -2.80
CA ARG A 86 1.44 6.88 -4.10
C ARG A 86 -0.02 6.43 -4.14
N LEU A 87 -0.52 5.82 -3.07
CA LEU A 87 -1.91 5.40 -2.94
C LEU A 87 -2.86 6.61 -2.91
N ALA A 88 -2.50 7.65 -2.16
CA ALA A 88 -3.28 8.89 -2.08
C ALA A 88 -3.38 9.60 -3.44
N GLU A 89 -2.27 9.67 -4.18
CA GLU A 89 -2.27 10.22 -5.54
C GLU A 89 -3.22 9.41 -6.44
N ARG A 90 -3.14 8.07 -6.36
CA ARG A 90 -3.99 7.20 -7.18
C ARG A 90 -5.48 7.37 -6.85
N ILE A 91 -5.84 7.54 -5.58
CA ILE A 91 -7.21 7.83 -5.14
C ILE A 91 -7.73 9.10 -5.82
N VAL A 92 -6.94 10.17 -5.83
CA VAL A 92 -7.32 11.45 -6.47
C VAL A 92 -7.45 11.30 -7.98
N GLN A 93 -6.53 10.57 -8.64
CA GLN A 93 -6.61 10.30 -10.08
C GLN A 93 -7.91 9.57 -10.47
N LEU A 94 -8.44 8.73 -9.60
CA LEU A 94 -9.71 8.01 -9.78
C LEU A 94 -10.94 8.83 -9.34
N GLY A 95 -10.75 10.08 -8.92
CA GLY A 95 -11.81 11.00 -8.50
C GLY A 95 -12.31 10.76 -7.08
N GLY A 96 -11.57 10.00 -6.26
CA GLY A 96 -11.84 9.84 -4.83
C GLY A 96 -11.14 10.87 -3.97
N ALA A 97 -11.38 10.79 -2.65
CA ALA A 97 -10.70 11.59 -1.65
C ALA A 97 -9.89 10.66 -0.73
N PRO A 98 -8.57 10.88 -0.57
CA PRO A 98 -7.76 10.07 0.33
C PRO A 98 -8.04 10.44 1.79
N ASP A 99 -8.32 9.43 2.61
CA ASP A 99 -8.71 9.62 4.00
C ASP A 99 -7.49 9.52 4.96
N PHE A 100 -6.88 10.68 5.22
CA PHE A 100 -5.81 10.86 6.21
C PHE A 100 -6.33 11.13 7.64
N ASN A 101 -7.64 11.05 7.88
CA ASN A 101 -8.17 11.34 9.21
C ASN A 101 -7.65 10.29 10.22
N PRO A 102 -6.96 10.72 11.31
CA PRO A 102 -6.51 9.79 12.34
C PRO A 102 -7.70 9.10 13.04
N GLU A 103 -8.88 9.73 13.06
CA GLU A 103 -10.08 9.10 13.59
C GLU A 103 -10.49 7.90 12.74
N GLY A 104 -10.53 6.72 13.36
CA GLY A 104 -10.90 5.48 12.67
C GLY A 104 -9.81 4.92 11.74
N LEU A 105 -8.60 5.47 11.76
CA LEU A 105 -7.46 4.99 10.96
C LEU A 105 -7.21 3.49 11.18
N THR A 106 -7.09 3.06 12.45
CA THR A 106 -6.87 1.65 12.80
C THR A 106 -8.04 0.73 12.50
N ARG A 107 -9.26 1.27 12.31
CA ARG A 107 -10.44 0.51 11.88
C ARG A 107 -10.42 0.24 10.38
N ARG A 108 -9.80 1.13 9.60
CA ARG A 108 -9.67 1.02 8.14
C ARG A 108 -8.45 0.21 7.73
N SER A 109 -7.38 0.28 8.52
CA SER A 109 -6.14 -0.47 8.33
C SER A 109 -6.37 -1.98 8.46
N HIS A 110 -5.67 -2.76 7.64
CA HIS A 110 -5.57 -4.22 7.79
C HIS A 110 -4.58 -4.60 8.91
N ALA A 111 -3.50 -3.83 9.08
CA ALA A 111 -2.49 -4.05 10.10
C ALA A 111 -2.80 -3.33 11.42
N GLN A 112 -2.34 -3.87 12.54
CA GLN A 112 -2.52 -3.25 13.86
C GLN A 112 -1.35 -2.35 14.26
N TYR A 113 -1.65 -1.36 15.10
CA TYR A 113 -0.65 -0.56 15.80
C TYR A 113 -0.24 -1.28 17.09
N VAL A 114 0.67 -2.24 17.00
CA VAL A 114 1.22 -2.94 18.17
C VAL A 114 2.57 -2.33 18.53
N GLU A 115 2.74 -2.04 19.82
CA GLU A 115 3.87 -1.27 20.33
C GLU A 115 5.15 -2.08 20.58
N GLY A 116 5.03 -3.35 21.01
CA GLY A 116 6.15 -4.17 21.48
C GLY A 116 6.83 -3.65 22.78
N ALA A 117 7.11 -4.55 23.72
CA ALA A 117 7.75 -4.21 24.99
C ALA A 117 9.29 -4.26 24.94
N ASN A 118 9.87 -4.90 23.93
CA ASN A 118 11.31 -5.04 23.74
C ASN A 118 11.64 -5.17 22.24
N LEU A 119 12.93 -5.11 21.89
CA LEU A 119 13.39 -5.14 20.50
C LEU A 119 12.88 -6.38 19.73
N ARG A 120 12.87 -7.56 20.36
CA ARG A 120 12.38 -8.79 19.72
C ARG A 120 10.90 -8.69 19.39
N GLU A 121 10.09 -8.18 20.30
CA GLU A 121 8.67 -7.96 20.07
C GLU A 121 8.44 -6.92 18.95
N MET A 122 9.18 -5.81 18.94
CA MET A 122 9.06 -4.80 17.88
C MET A 122 9.33 -5.39 16.48
N ILE A 123 10.39 -6.20 16.33
CA ILE A 123 10.70 -6.89 15.06
C ILE A 123 9.59 -7.86 14.67
N VAL A 124 9.10 -8.66 15.64
CA VAL A 124 8.03 -9.63 15.38
C VAL A 124 6.74 -8.93 14.94
N GLU A 125 6.35 -7.83 15.60
CA GLU A 125 5.13 -7.11 15.26
C GLU A 125 5.23 -6.40 13.90
N ASN A 126 6.41 -5.90 13.53
CA ASN A 126 6.64 -5.40 12.17
C ASN A 126 6.54 -6.54 11.14
N LEU A 127 7.23 -7.68 11.35
CA LEU A 127 7.12 -8.83 10.46
C LEU A 127 5.68 -9.35 10.30
N VAL A 128 4.91 -9.36 11.37
CA VAL A 128 3.49 -9.77 11.32
C VAL A 128 2.69 -8.80 10.45
N ALA A 129 2.92 -7.50 10.59
CA ALA A 129 2.24 -6.50 9.78
C ALA A 129 2.59 -6.60 8.29
N GLU A 130 3.87 -6.82 7.94
CA GLU A 130 4.26 -6.95 6.51
C GLU A 130 3.58 -8.14 5.88
N ARG A 131 3.49 -9.26 6.62
CA ARG A 131 2.79 -10.45 6.14
C ARG A 131 1.30 -10.19 5.90
N ILE A 132 0.66 -9.35 6.73
CA ILE A 132 -0.73 -8.93 6.52
C ILE A 132 -0.83 -8.04 5.27
N ALA A 133 0.07 -7.08 5.09
CA ALA A 133 0.11 -6.20 3.92
C ALA A 133 0.32 -7.00 2.63
N ILE A 134 1.32 -7.90 2.61
CA ILE A 134 1.64 -8.82 1.51
C ILE A 134 0.40 -9.61 1.06
N ASP A 135 -0.28 -10.28 1.99
CA ASP A 135 -1.44 -11.11 1.64
C ASP A 135 -2.62 -10.25 1.16
N SER A 136 -2.87 -9.11 1.82
CA SER A 136 -3.90 -8.15 1.39
C SER A 136 -3.63 -7.61 -0.02
N TYR A 137 -2.40 -7.21 -0.31
CA TYR A 137 -2.04 -6.59 -1.58
C TYR A 137 -2.05 -7.61 -2.72
N ARG A 138 -1.69 -8.87 -2.46
CA ARG A 138 -1.89 -9.96 -3.43
C ARG A 138 -3.36 -10.16 -3.79
N GLU A 139 -4.27 -10.10 -2.82
CA GLU A 139 -5.71 -10.19 -3.08
C GLU A 139 -6.21 -8.98 -3.90
N ILE A 140 -5.74 -7.78 -3.58
CA ILE A 140 -6.07 -6.56 -4.33
C ILE A 140 -5.56 -6.64 -5.77
N ILE A 141 -4.32 -7.08 -5.99
CA ILE A 141 -3.73 -7.29 -7.33
C ILE A 141 -4.59 -8.25 -8.16
N GLN A 142 -5.02 -9.37 -7.56
CA GLN A 142 -5.89 -10.34 -8.22
C GLN A 142 -7.26 -9.74 -8.57
N TYR A 143 -7.84 -8.95 -7.66
CA TYR A 143 -9.10 -8.26 -7.88
C TYR A 143 -9.02 -7.26 -9.05
N LEU A 144 -7.95 -6.46 -9.11
CA LEU A 144 -7.74 -5.44 -10.14
C LEU A 144 -7.58 -6.07 -11.53
N GLY A 145 -6.87 -7.20 -11.62
CA GLY A 145 -6.72 -7.98 -12.84
C GLY A 145 -6.32 -7.12 -14.04
N GLU A 146 -6.97 -7.32 -15.19
CA GLU A 146 -6.77 -6.52 -16.40
C GLU A 146 -7.66 -5.26 -16.45
N HIS A 147 -8.50 -5.04 -15.43
CA HIS A 147 -9.51 -3.99 -15.41
C HIS A 147 -8.96 -2.64 -14.94
N ASP A 148 -7.90 -2.64 -14.14
CA ASP A 148 -7.16 -1.45 -13.71
C ASP A 148 -5.65 -1.72 -13.62
N PRO A 149 -4.96 -1.82 -14.78
CA PRO A 149 -3.54 -2.19 -14.82
C PRO A 149 -2.63 -1.15 -14.15
N THR A 150 -3.04 0.12 -14.09
CA THR A 150 -2.25 1.18 -13.45
C THR A 150 -2.27 1.02 -11.93
N THR A 151 -3.45 0.82 -11.32
CA THR A 151 -3.54 0.55 -9.88
C THR A 151 -2.88 -0.78 -9.55
N ARG A 152 -3.05 -1.81 -10.39
CA ARG A 152 -2.40 -3.11 -10.20
C ARG A 152 -0.89 -2.97 -10.09
N ARG A 153 -0.27 -2.23 -11.03
CA ARG A 153 1.17 -1.99 -11.02
C ARG A 153 1.65 -1.26 -9.77
N ILE A 154 0.89 -0.28 -9.27
CA ILE A 154 1.22 0.40 -8.01
C ILE A 154 1.27 -0.62 -6.86
N PHE A 155 0.27 -1.49 -6.74
CA PHE A 155 0.27 -2.54 -5.72
C PHE A 155 1.36 -3.59 -5.94
N GLU A 156 1.69 -3.97 -7.18
CA GLU A 156 2.80 -4.89 -7.48
C GLU A 156 4.14 -4.31 -7.02
N ASP A 157 4.38 -3.01 -7.26
CA ASP A 157 5.60 -2.33 -6.82
C ASP A 157 5.67 -2.18 -5.28
N ILE A 158 4.54 -1.90 -4.62
CA ILE A 158 4.47 -1.84 -3.15
C ILE A 158 4.68 -3.24 -2.57
N LEU A 159 3.97 -4.26 -3.07
CA LEU A 159 4.12 -5.65 -2.65
C LEU A 159 5.57 -6.13 -2.70
N ALA A 160 6.32 -5.76 -3.75
CA ALA A 160 7.73 -6.13 -3.85
C ALA A 160 8.58 -5.55 -2.71
N GLN A 161 8.31 -4.31 -2.29
CA GLN A 161 8.97 -3.69 -1.14
C GLN A 161 8.50 -4.29 0.19
N GLU A 162 7.20 -4.62 0.33
CA GLU A 162 6.73 -5.31 1.55
C GLU A 162 7.37 -6.69 1.72
N GLU A 163 7.61 -7.42 0.63
CA GLU A 163 8.33 -8.69 0.64
C GLU A 163 9.80 -8.52 1.05
N GLU A 164 10.44 -7.42 0.67
CA GLU A 164 11.79 -7.03 1.12
C GLU A 164 11.77 -6.69 2.61
N HIS A 165 10.85 -5.83 3.06
CA HIS A 165 10.71 -5.45 4.47
C HIS A 165 10.52 -6.69 5.36
N ALA A 166 9.71 -7.65 4.92
CA ALA A 166 9.49 -8.90 5.63
C ALA A 166 10.76 -9.76 5.73
N ASP A 167 11.59 -9.82 4.68
CA ASP A 167 12.86 -10.54 4.68
C ASP A 167 13.88 -9.91 5.64
N ASP A 168 13.95 -8.57 5.67
CA ASP A 168 14.82 -7.84 6.59
C ASP A 168 14.40 -8.04 8.05
N MET A 169 13.10 -7.97 8.35
CA MET A 169 12.60 -8.25 9.69
C MET A 169 12.85 -9.70 10.11
N ALA A 170 12.72 -10.67 9.20
CA ALA A 170 13.04 -12.07 9.47
C ALA A 170 14.55 -12.25 9.75
N SER A 171 15.40 -11.62 8.96
CA SER A 171 16.86 -11.64 9.12
C SER A 171 17.29 -11.02 10.45
N LEU A 172 16.70 -9.88 10.84
CA LEU A 172 16.93 -9.27 12.16
C LEU A 172 16.51 -10.20 13.30
N LEU A 173 15.35 -10.85 13.17
CA LEU A 173 14.83 -11.78 14.18
C LEU A 173 15.76 -12.98 14.38
N ASP A 174 16.25 -13.56 13.29
CA ASP A 174 17.20 -14.67 13.33
C ASP A 174 18.55 -14.24 13.94
N GLY A 175 19.02 -13.03 13.64
CA GLY A 175 20.24 -12.43 14.20
C GLY A 175 20.18 -12.12 15.70
N LEU A 176 18.99 -12.17 16.32
CA LEU A 176 18.82 -12.06 17.77
C LEU A 176 19.08 -13.38 18.52
N GLY A 177 19.03 -14.52 17.82
CA GLY A 177 19.40 -15.85 18.36
C GLY A 177 20.89 -15.97 18.68
#